data_AF-A0A1F5XF53-F1
#
_entry.id   AF-A0A1F5XF53-F1
#
_cell.length_a   1.000
_cell.length_b   1.000
_cell.length_c   1.000
_cell.angle_alpha   90.00
_cell.angle_beta   90.00
_cell.angle_gamma   90.00
#
_symmetry.space_group_name_H-M   'P 1'
#
loop_
_entity.id
_entity.type
_entity.pdbx_description
1 polymer ?
#
loop_
_entity_poly.entity_id
_entity_poly.type
_entity_poly.pdbx_seq_one_letter_code
_entity_poly.pdbx_strand_id
1 'polypeptide(L)'
;MPRTTSAKKALRQSDTRRTRNVRRKRSLRDAIKKLEKALAAKNKIEAEKLYRTAQKAIDKSAKNGILKKNTASRMKSRLSSALKKLG
;
A
#
# COMPACT_ATOMS: atom_id res chain seq x y z
N MET A 1 5.72 8.80 30.45
CA MET A 1 4.26 8.64 30.65
C MET A 1 3.56 9.98 30.45
N PRO A 2 2.35 10.02 29.86
CA PRO A 2 1.63 11.28 29.65
C PRO A 2 1.27 11.94 30.98
N ARG A 3 1.64 13.22 31.16
CA ARG A 3 1.40 13.97 32.41
C ARG A 3 0.02 14.63 32.47
N THR A 4 -0.59 14.94 31.33
CA THR A 4 -1.92 15.56 31.22
C THR A 4 -2.98 14.55 30.77
N THR A 5 -4.25 14.80 31.13
CA THR A 5 -5.40 13.95 30.74
C THR A 5 -5.60 13.92 29.22
N SER A 6 -5.39 15.05 28.54
CA SER A 6 -5.41 15.15 27.08
C SER A 6 -4.35 14.28 26.42
N ALA A 7 -3.13 14.25 26.96
CA ALA A 7 -2.05 13.42 26.44
C ALA A 7 -2.31 11.92 26.65
N LYS A 8 -2.90 11.50 27.79
CA LYS A 8 -3.35 10.12 28.00
C LYS A 8 -4.41 9.69 26.96
N LYS A 9 -5.34 10.59 26.62
CA LYS A 9 -6.32 10.35 25.55
C LYS A 9 -5.67 10.25 24.17
N ALA A 10 -4.73 11.15 23.85
CA ALA A 10 -4.00 11.13 22.59
C ALA A 10 -3.21 9.84 22.39
N LEU A 11 -2.59 9.30 23.44
CA LEU A 11 -1.87 8.02 23.39
C LEU A 11 -2.81 6.86 23.04
N ARG A 12 -3.96 6.74 23.71
CA ARG A 12 -4.97 5.70 23.37
C ARG A 12 -5.47 5.82 21.92
N GLN A 13 -5.66 7.04 21.44
CA GLN A 13 -6.07 7.29 20.05
C GLN A 13 -4.96 6.97 19.05
N SER A 14 -3.69 7.24 19.39
CA SER A 14 -2.56 6.96 18.50
C SER A 14 -2.35 5.46 18.35
N ASP A 15 -2.47 4.67 19.42
CA ASP A 15 -2.34 3.22 19.37
C ASP A 15 -3.42 2.57 18.49
N THR A 16 -4.69 2.97 18.68
CA THR A 16 -5.80 2.46 17.85
C THR A 16 -5.71 2.87 16.38
N ARG A 17 -5.14 4.05 16.08
CA ARG A 17 -4.82 4.46 14.70
C ARG A 17 -3.64 3.68 14.15
N ARG A 18 -2.60 3.43 14.96
CA ARG A 18 -1.39 2.70 14.58
C ARG A 18 -1.73 1.26 14.17
N THR A 19 -2.50 0.52 14.96
CA THR A 19 -2.88 -0.87 14.64
C THR A 19 -3.59 -0.97 13.29
N ARG A 20 -4.57 -0.10 13.03
CA ARG A 20 -5.29 -0.02 11.74
C ARG A 20 -4.36 0.33 10.57
N ASN A 21 -3.47 1.30 10.77
CA ASN A 21 -2.53 1.73 9.74
C ASN A 21 -1.48 0.66 9.42
N VAL A 22 -0.99 -0.07 10.43
CA VAL A 22 -0.06 -1.19 10.23
C VAL A 22 -0.72 -2.28 9.39
N ARG A 23 -1.97 -2.67 9.71
CA ARG A 23 -2.71 -3.68 8.93
C ARG A 23 -2.83 -3.28 7.47
N ARG A 24 -3.28 -2.04 7.19
CA ARG A 24 -3.45 -1.54 5.82
C ARG A 24 -2.13 -1.43 5.07
N LYS A 25 -1.04 -0.99 5.74
CA LYS A 25 0.31 -0.95 5.14
C LYS A 25 0.83 -2.36 4.81
N ARG A 26 0.56 -3.37 5.64
CA ARG A 26 0.92 -4.76 5.36
C ARG A 26 0.19 -5.27 4.12
N SER A 27 -1.14 -5.15 4.06
CA SER A 27 -1.93 -5.59 2.89
C SER A 27 -1.46 -4.94 1.58
N LEU A 28 -1.12 -3.65 1.62
CA LEU A 28 -0.54 -2.97 0.46
C LEU A 28 0.79 -3.59 0.01
N ARG A 29 1.71 -3.80 0.96
CA ARG A 29 3.03 -4.41 0.68
C ARG A 29 2.90 -5.82 0.16
N ASP A 30 1.96 -6.60 0.69
CA ASP A 30 1.73 -7.98 0.25
C ASP A 30 1.21 -8.02 -1.19
N ALA A 31 0.30 -7.11 -1.57
CA ALA A 31 -0.19 -7.01 -2.94
C ALA A 31 0.93 -6.65 -3.92
N ILE A 32 1.82 -5.73 -3.54
CA ILE A 32 2.97 -5.33 -4.36
C ILE A 32 3.97 -6.50 -4.50
N LYS A 33 4.31 -7.18 -3.40
CA LYS A 33 5.20 -8.33 -3.42
C LYS A 33 4.69 -9.47 -4.30
N LYS A 34 3.38 -9.75 -4.28
CA LYS A 34 2.77 -10.76 -5.15
C LYS A 34 2.97 -10.41 -6.62
N LEU A 35 2.79 -9.13 -6.97
CA LEU A 35 3.01 -8.66 -8.32
C LEU A 35 4.49 -8.70 -8.73
N GLU A 36 5.40 -8.29 -7.85
CA GLU A 36 6.85 -8.37 -8.10
C GLU A 36 7.30 -9.82 -8.36
N LYS A 37 6.75 -10.80 -7.62
CA LYS A 37 6.99 -12.22 -7.88
C LYS A 37 6.46 -12.69 -9.23
N ALA A 38 5.25 -12.28 -9.61
CA ALA A 38 4.68 -12.63 -10.92
C ALA A 38 5.46 -11.99 -12.09
N LEU A 39 5.94 -10.76 -11.92
CA LEU A 39 6.83 -10.10 -12.88
C LEU A 39 8.17 -10.85 -13.02
N ALA A 40 8.76 -11.30 -11.90
CA ALA A 40 9.99 -12.08 -11.92
C ALA A 40 9.79 -13.44 -12.62
N ALA A 41 8.62 -14.06 -12.45
CA ALA A 41 8.24 -15.31 -13.11
C ALA A 41 7.86 -15.15 -14.60
N LYS A 42 7.88 -13.92 -15.14
CA LYS A 42 7.51 -13.58 -16.53
C LYS A 42 6.10 -14.04 -16.98
N ASN A 43 5.18 -14.25 -16.04
CA ASN A 43 3.81 -14.65 -16.36
C ASN A 43 2.92 -13.44 -16.64
N LYS A 44 2.74 -13.07 -17.92
CA LYS A 44 2.03 -11.85 -18.35
C LYS A 44 0.55 -11.82 -17.92
N ILE A 45 -0.16 -12.93 -18.09
CA ILE A 45 -1.61 -13.03 -17.77
C ILE A 45 -1.85 -12.86 -16.27
N GLU A 46 -1.02 -13.50 -15.45
CA GLU A 46 -1.12 -13.41 -14.00
C GLU A 46 -0.68 -12.03 -13.48
N ALA A 47 0.37 -11.46 -14.06
CA ALA A 47 0.85 -10.12 -13.72
C ALA A 47 -0.21 -9.04 -13.99
N GLU A 48 -0.96 -9.12 -15.09
CA GLU A 48 -2.07 -8.19 -15.39
C GLU A 48 -3.22 -8.29 -14.38
N LYS A 49 -3.61 -9.51 -14.00
CA LYS A 49 -4.63 -9.73 -12.97
C LYS A 49 -4.19 -9.14 -11.63
N LEU A 50 -2.95 -9.43 -11.22
CA LEU A 50 -2.37 -8.94 -9.97
C LEU A 50 -2.20 -7.40 -10.01
N TYR A 51 -1.87 -6.83 -11.16
CA TYR A 51 -1.75 -5.38 -11.34
C TYR A 51 -3.05 -4.64 -11.02
N ARG A 52 -4.20 -5.13 -11.49
CA ARG A 52 -5.51 -4.54 -11.15
C ARG A 52 -5.77 -4.54 -9.65
N THR A 53 -5.41 -5.63 -8.96
CA THR A 53 -5.57 -5.73 -7.50
C THR A 53 -4.61 -4.80 -6.75
N ALA A 54 -3.35 -4.70 -7.19
CA ALA A 54 -2.35 -3.81 -6.62
C ALA A 54 -2.72 -2.34 -6.81
N GLN A 55 -3.21 -1.96 -8.00
CA GLN A 55 -3.70 -0.62 -8.30
C GLN A 55 -4.84 -0.22 -7.35
N LYS A 56 -5.85 -1.08 -7.18
CA LYS A 56 -6.95 -0.86 -6.24
C LYS A 56 -6.45 -0.66 -4.79
N ALA A 57 -5.46 -1.45 -4.36
CA ALA A 57 -4.87 -1.34 -3.03
C ALA A 57 -4.11 -0.01 -2.83
N ILE A 58 -3.37 0.44 -3.86
CA ILE A 58 -2.64 1.72 -3.85
C ILE A 58 -3.61 2.89 -3.74
N ASP A 59 -4.65 2.92 -4.58
CA ASP A 59 -5.62 4.02 -4.60
C ASP A 59 -6.44 4.09 -3.30
N LYS A 60 -6.82 2.93 -2.74
CA LYS A 60 -7.49 2.87 -1.43
C LYS A 60 -6.56 3.35 -0.30
N SER A 61 -5.26 3.10 -0.40
CA SER A 61 -4.27 3.57 0.58
C SER A 61 -4.05 5.09 0.48
N ALA A 62 -4.13 5.66 -0.72
CA ALA A 62 -4.10 7.11 -0.92
C ALA A 62 -5.36 7.78 -0.37
N LYS A 63 -6.56 7.22 -0.65
CA LYS A 63 -7.84 7.73 -0.12
C LYS A 63 -7.88 7.76 1.41
N ASN A 64 -7.32 6.72 2.04
CA ASN A 64 -7.25 6.63 3.51
C ASN A 64 -6.15 7.48 4.14
N GLY A 65 -5.40 8.28 3.37
CA GLY A 65 -4.32 9.13 3.87
C GLY A 65 -3.07 8.38 4.34
N ILE A 66 -2.92 7.10 3.99
CA ILE A 66 -1.77 6.28 4.38
C ILE A 66 -0.58 6.57 3.47
N LEU A 67 -0.86 6.83 2.19
CA LEU A 67 0.10 7.30 1.20
C LEU A 67 -0.29 8.72 0.77
N LYS A 68 0.72 9.54 0.48
CA LYS A 68 0.49 10.80 -0.23
C LYS A 68 0.12 10.48 -1.69
N LYS A 69 -0.69 11.36 -2.30
CA LYS A 69 -1.16 11.22 -3.69
C LYS A 69 0.01 11.01 -4.67
N ASN A 70 1.09 11.76 -4.50
CA ASN A 70 2.28 11.67 -5.35
C ASN A 70 3.03 10.35 -5.18
N THR A 71 3.09 9.81 -3.96
CA THR A 71 3.69 8.50 -3.70
C THR A 71 2.88 7.40 -4.38
N ALA A 72 1.55 7.45 -4.29
CA ALA A 72 0.67 6.51 -4.97
C ALA A 72 0.82 6.60 -6.50
N SER A 73 0.88 7.82 -7.06
CA SER A 73 1.11 8.04 -8.49
C SER A 73 2.44 7.46 -8.96
N ARG A 74 3.53 7.74 -8.24
CA ARG A 74 4.86 7.20 -8.55
C ARG A 74 4.89 5.68 -8.51
N MET A 75 4.21 5.06 -7.55
CA MET A 75 4.13 3.60 -7.45
C MET A 75 3.37 3.00 -8.64
N LYS A 76 2.22 3.57 -9.02
CA LYS A 76 1.47 3.12 -10.19
C LYS A 76 2.29 3.23 -11.48
N SER A 77 2.96 4.38 -11.68
CA SER A 77 3.83 4.60 -12.84
C SER A 77 4.92 3.53 -12.94
N ARG A 78 5.65 3.27 -11.85
CA ARG A 78 6.72 2.24 -11.83
C ARG A 78 6.19 0.83 -12.14
N LEU A 79 5.07 0.45 -11.54
CA LEU A 79 4.47 -0.87 -11.77
C LEU A 79 3.99 -1.04 -13.22
N SER A 80 3.38 0.01 -13.78
CA SER A 80 2.95 0.03 -15.19
C SER A 80 4.14 -0.09 -16.14
N SER A 81 5.22 0.66 -15.90
CA SER A 81 6.45 0.56 -16.70
C SER A 81 7.08 -0.83 -16.61
N ALA A 82 7.06 -1.47 -15.44
CA ALA A 82 7.58 -2.83 -15.27
C ALA A 82 6.75 -3.87 -16.03
N LEU A 83 5.41 -3.74 -16.01
CA LEU A 83 4.52 -4.60 -16.79
C LEU A 83 4.70 -4.39 -18.30
N LYS A 84 4.86 -3.15 -18.75
CA LYS A 84 5.12 -2.82 -20.16
C LYS A 84 6.42 -3.41 -20.66
N LYS A 85 7.48 -3.45 -19.84
CA LYS A 85 8.77 -4.06 -20.21
C LYS A 85 8.70 -5.59 -20.39
N LEU A 86 7.68 -6.23 -19.83
CA LEU A 86 7.46 -7.67 -19.97
C LEU A 86 6.67 -8.02 -21.25
N GLY A 87 6.00 -7.03 -21.84
CA GLY A 87 5.18 -7.18 -23.04
C GLY A 87 5.92 -6.70 -24.27
#